data_AF-X1DXL0-F1
#
_entry.id   AF-X1DXL0-F1
#
_cell.length_a   1.000
_cell.length_b   1.000
_cell.length_c   1.000
_cell.angle_alpha   90.00
_cell.angle_beta   90.00
_cell.angle_gamma   90.00
#
_symmetry.space_group_name_H-M   'P 1'
#
loop_
_entity.id
_entity.type
_entity.pdbx_description
1 polymer ?
#
loop_
_entity_poly.entity_id
_entity_poly.type
_entity_poly.pdbx_seq_one_letter_code
_entity_poly.pdbx_strand_id
1 'polypeptide(L)' 'LSELEDFKPLDEENENLDPIVFKSKKNLTHKLEVVAEALPITKIKGVEYGPYKKGEKIEVPHHMAVFLLCKEVAKTI' A
#
# COMPACT_ATOMS: atom_id res chain seq x y z
N LEU A 1 16.02 -7.56 -21.64
CA LEU A 1 14.80 -6.76 -21.90
C LEU A 1 13.55 -7.51 -21.42
N SER A 2 13.43 -8.81 -21.69
CA SER A 2 12.35 -9.67 -21.16
C SER A 2 12.17 -9.61 -19.63
N GLU A 3 13.27 -9.57 -18.86
CA GLU A 3 13.20 -9.54 -17.39
C GLU A 3 12.51 -8.29 -16.80
N LEU A 4 12.50 -7.16 -17.53
CA LEU A 4 11.80 -5.96 -17.08
C LEU A 4 10.29 -6.02 -17.38
N GLU A 5 9.89 -6.77 -18.40
CA GLU A 5 8.48 -6.96 -18.76
C GLU A 5 7.76 -7.88 -17.76
N ASP A 6 8.51 -8.80 -17.14
CA ASP A 6 8.01 -9.70 -16.10
C ASP A 6 8.09 -9.10 -14.68
N PHE A 7 8.77 -7.97 -14.49
CA PHE A 7 9.00 -7.38 -13.17
C PHE A 7 7.73 -6.76 -12.58
N LYS A 8 7.13 -7.44 -11.60
CA LYS A 8 5.90 -7.03 -10.90
C LYS A 8 6.14 -6.87 -9.40
N PRO A 9 6.88 -5.84 -8.95
CA PRO A 9 7.32 -5.72 -7.56
C PRO A 9 6.18 -5.65 -6.54
N LEU A 10 5.02 -5.12 -6.93
CA LEU A 10 3.86 -5.02 -6.04
C LEU A 10 2.96 -6.28 -6.07
N ASP A 11 3.28 -7.25 -6.92
CA ASP A 11 2.50 -8.47 -7.17
C ASP A 11 3.40 -9.72 -7.25
N GLU A 12 4.61 -9.67 -6.68
CA GLU A 12 5.63 -10.73 -6.79
C GLU A 12 5.27 -11.94 -5.91
N GLU A 13 5.01 -13.11 -6.47
CA GLU A 13 4.60 -14.28 -5.68
C GLU A 13 5.77 -14.94 -4.94
N ASN A 14 7.00 -14.80 -5.45
CA ASN A 14 8.19 -15.38 -4.84
C ASN A 14 8.60 -14.56 -3.61
N GLU A 15 8.47 -15.16 -2.43
CA GLU A 15 8.80 -14.50 -1.16
C GLU A 15 10.24 -13.98 -1.07
N ASN A 16 11.19 -14.57 -1.80
CA ASN A 16 12.58 -14.11 -1.82
C ASN A 16 12.79 -12.86 -2.70
N LEU A 17 11.85 -12.59 -3.61
CA LEU A 17 11.87 -11.45 -4.53
C LEU A 17 10.86 -10.37 -4.12
N ASP A 18 9.96 -10.68 -3.18
CA ASP A 18 8.90 -9.80 -2.71
C ASP A 18 9.48 -8.59 -1.95
N PRO A 19 9.40 -7.36 -2.49
CA PRO A 19 9.90 -6.18 -1.81
C PRO A 19 9.01 -5.77 -0.62
N ILE A 20 7.81 -6.34 -0.49
CA ILE A 20 6.85 -6.03 0.59
C ILE A 20 7.14 -6.92 1.81
N VAL A 21 8.24 -6.62 2.49
CA VAL A 21 8.69 -7.38 3.67
C VAL A 21 7.83 -7.18 4.92
N PHE A 22 7.03 -6.11 4.95
CA PHE A 22 6.11 -5.79 6.05
C PHE A 22 4.80 -6.58 5.93
N LYS A 23 4.86 -7.91 5.95
CA LYS A 23 3.66 -8.76 5.96
C LYS A 23 2.84 -8.42 7.21
N SER A 24 1.61 -7.94 7.03
CA SER A 24 0.69 -7.70 8.13
C SER A 24 0.50 -8.99 8.91
N LYS A 25 0.83 -9.01 10.20
CA LYS A 25 0.32 -10.04 11.11
C LYS A 25 -1.22 -10.02 10.99
N LYS A 26 -1.87 -11.19 10.97
CA LYS A 26 -3.34 -11.28 10.89
C LYS A 26 -3.97 -10.27 11.86
N ASN A 27 -4.89 -9.45 11.35
CA ASN A 27 -5.64 -8.43 12.10
C ASN A 27 -4.83 -7.19 12.57
N LEU A 28 -3.59 -6.99 12.11
CA LEU A 28 -2.88 -5.72 12.34
C LEU A 28 -3.26 -4.71 11.25
N THR A 29 -4.07 -3.72 11.63
CA THR A 29 -4.46 -2.55 10.84
C THR A 29 -3.94 -1.27 11.49
N HIS A 30 -3.85 -0.21 10.70
CA HIS A 30 -3.46 1.13 11.12
C HIS A 30 -4.51 2.13 10.66
N LYS A 31 -4.80 3.09 11.53
CA LYS A 31 -5.69 4.21 11.20
C LYS A 31 -4.85 5.39 10.73
N LEU A 32 -5.23 5.94 9.59
CA LEU A 32 -4.54 7.07 8.95
C LEU A 32 -5.55 8.13 8.52
N GLU A 33 -5.10 9.36 8.39
CA GLU A 33 -5.82 10.44 7.71
C GLU A 33 -5.12 10.76 6.39
N VAL A 34 -5.87 10.76 5.29
CA VAL A 34 -5.36 11.11 3.96
C VAL A 34 -5.10 12.61 3.88
N VAL A 35 -3.89 13.00 3.47
CA VAL A 35 -3.51 14.43 3.33
C VAL A 35 -3.44 14.89 1.87
N ALA A 36 -3.28 13.96 0.92
CA ALA A 36 -3.32 14.25 -0.51
C ALA A 36 -4.71 14.68 -0.98
N GLU A 37 -4.78 15.59 -1.96
CA GLU A 37 -6.05 16.08 -2.51
C GLU A 37 -6.87 14.95 -3.16
N ALA A 38 -6.19 14.09 -3.91
CA ALA A 38 -6.77 12.90 -4.51
C ALA A 38 -5.79 11.73 -4.36
N LEU A 39 -6.29 10.59 -3.90
CA LEU A 39 -5.53 9.35 -3.79
C LEU A 39 -6.21 8.28 -4.66
N PRO A 40 -5.63 7.91 -5.82
CA PRO A 40 -6.24 6.95 -6.73
C PRO A 40 -6.26 5.54 -6.14
N ILE A 41 -6.98 4.64 -6.81
CA ILE A 41 -6.94 3.21 -6.49
C ILE A 41 -5.49 2.72 -6.55
N THR A 42 -5.04 2.11 -5.47
CA THR A 42 -3.73 1.46 -5.38
C THR A 42 -3.94 -0.04 -5.28
N LYS A 43 -3.26 -0.81 -6.14
CA LYS A 43 -3.32 -2.28 -6.14
C LYS A 43 -2.02 -2.88 -5.64
N ILE A 44 -2.10 -3.72 -4.62
CA ILE A 44 -0.98 -4.46 -4.04
C ILE A 44 -1.42 -5.91 -3.82
N LYS A 45 -0.67 -6.89 -4.34
CA LYS A 45 -0.96 -8.33 -4.19
C LYS A 45 -2.39 -8.70 -4.59
N GLY A 46 -2.84 -8.20 -5.75
CA GLY A 46 -4.22 -8.37 -6.20
C GLY A 46 -5.30 -7.59 -5.43
N VAL A 47 -4.99 -6.98 -4.28
CA VAL A 47 -5.96 -6.23 -3.44
C VAL A 47 -5.97 -4.75 -3.81
N GLU A 48 -7.16 -4.19 -3.97
CA GLU A 48 -7.37 -2.78 -4.30
C GLU A 48 -7.71 -1.96 -3.05
N TYR A 49 -7.08 -0.79 -2.92
CA TYR A 49 -7.29 0.18 -1.85
C TYR A 49 -7.68 1.53 -2.43
N GLY A 50 -8.72 2.16 -1.88
CA GLY A 50 -9.23 3.46 -2.33
C GLY A 50 -10.25 3.35 -3.48
N PRO A 51 -10.48 4.44 -4.22
CA PRO A 51 -9.83 5.74 -4.08
C PRO A 51 -10.20 6.44 -2.77
N TYR A 52 -9.36 7.35 -2.30
CA TYR A 52 -9.60 8.12 -1.07
C TYR A 52 -9.51 9.63 -1.31
N LYS A 53 -10.13 10.42 -0.42
CA LYS A 53 -10.15 11.89 -0.49
C LYS A 53 -9.39 12.52 0.68
N LYS A 54 -8.93 13.76 0.50
CA LYS A 54 -8.31 14.55 1.56
C LYS A 54 -9.18 14.62 2.82
N GLY A 55 -8.57 14.40 3.97
CA GLY A 55 -9.21 14.39 5.29
C GLY A 55 -9.95 13.09 5.63
N GLU A 56 -10.03 12.14 4.71
CA GLU A 56 -10.65 10.84 4.96
C GLU A 56 -9.84 10.04 5.98
N LYS A 57 -10.52 9.47 6.97
CA LYS A 57 -9.91 8.58 7.96
C LYS A 57 -10.10 7.15 7.51
N ILE A 58 -9.01 6.47 7.18
CA ILE A 58 -9.01 5.13 6.62
C ILE A 58 -8.36 4.15 7.59
N GLU A 59 -8.77 2.88 7.50
CA GLU A 59 -8.15 1.77 8.22
C GLU A 59 -7.58 0.79 7.20
N VAL A 60 -6.25 0.59 7.24
CA VAL A 60 -5.51 -0.15 6.22
C VAL A 60 -4.52 -1.13 6.86
N PRO A 61 -4.15 -2.23 6.18
CA PRO A 61 -3.12 -3.14 6.67
C PRO A 61 -1.74 -2.47 6.71
N HIS A 62 -0.81 -3.08 7.45
CA HIS A 62 0.50 -2.52 7.75
C HIS A 62 1.33 -2.17 6.52
N HIS A 63 1.40 -3.05 5.50
CA HIS A 63 2.13 -2.76 4.27
C HIS A 63 1.58 -1.54 3.53
N MET A 64 0.25 -1.39 3.51
CA MET A 64 -0.40 -0.25 2.88
C MET A 64 -0.18 1.02 3.70
N ALA A 65 -0.18 0.93 5.03
CA ALA A 65 0.12 2.06 5.90
C ALA A 65 1.55 2.58 5.66
N VAL A 66 2.54 1.68 5.65
CA VAL A 66 3.93 2.02 5.32
C VAL A 66 4.02 2.65 3.93
N PHE A 67 3.37 2.07 2.93
CA PHE A 67 3.35 2.60 1.57
C PHE A 67 2.83 4.05 1.53
N LEU A 68 1.68 4.33 2.14
CA LEU A 68 1.07 5.67 2.13
C LEU A 68 1.90 6.70 2.92
N LEU A 69 2.47 6.29 4.05
CA LEU A 69 3.33 7.16 4.87
C LEU A 69 4.62 7.50 4.14
N CYS A 70 5.29 6.53 3.50
CA CYS A 70 6.50 6.77 2.72
C CYS A 70 6.25 7.60 1.46
N LYS A 71 5.01 7.62 0.95
CA LYS A 71 4.58 8.50 -0.15
C LYS A 71 4.13 9.88 0.32
N GLU A 72 4.11 10.13 1.63
CA GLU A 72 3.69 11.40 2.25
C GLU A 72 2.25 11.82 1.89
N VAL A 73 1.40 10.84 1.54
CA VAL A 73 -0.01 11.08 1.15
C VAL A 73 -1.00 10.83 2.28
N ALA A 74 -0.53 10.34 3.43
CA ALA A 74 -1.32 10.15 4.65
C ALA A 74 -0.47 10.42 5.90
N LYS A 75 -1.14 10.60 7.05
CA LYS A 75 -0.52 10.76 8.38
C LYS A 75 -1.19 9.84 9.41
N THR A 76 -0.45 9.45 10.45
CA THR A 76 -0.98 8.69 11.59
C THR A 76 -1.94 9.54 12.42
N ILE A 77 -2.96 8.90 13.00
CA ILE A 77 -3.94 9.52 13.91
C ILE A 77 -4.06 8.77 15.24
#